data_AF-A0A5J9SX37-F1
#
_entry.id   AF-A0A5J9SX37-F1
#
_cell.length_a   1.000
_cell.length_b   1.000
_cell.length_c   1.000
_cell.angle_alpha   90.00
_cell.angle_beta   90.00
_cell.angle_gamma   90.00
#
_symmetry.space_group_name_H-M   'P 1'
#
loop_
_entity.id
_entity.type
_entity.pdbx_description
1 polymer ?
#
loop_
_entity_poly.entity_id
_entity_poly.type
_entity_poly.pdbx_seq_one_letter_code
_entity_poly.pdbx_strand_id
1 'polypeptide(L)'
;MLKVKKIQEVVFVNCRWPFDMVDFPINSLDCESLEQIRLCFVKISNSCLNYVNNLTTMDLACCSMTTLDLYALVYQCKSLRELKIGIYEGNVIRIDSASLESLHVWQSTIRKLAVQNAAKLQKILVEADPQKTVVVAAGPKKPSPCVGVWIADAPILTDACFNISTQSVTINNISTMTDNGPLSSLRKLMLHISLQVKKEKKVLENFMKSCLRLRELTLWREDEVYVDEHSDALNDDWLAKLRNLSSILNLQLLTLKDYKGGDIELAIASAVLEYAPSLHELTLETNGNDEEIFTGAKAKLREVTQASANASVKYIIGLRDCNSFFSDGG
;
A
#
# COMPACT_ATOMS: atom_id res chain seq x y z
N MET A 1 22.12 21.14 24.85
CA MET A 1 21.11 21.15 25.93
C MET A 1 20.21 19.90 25.92
N LEU A 2 19.94 19.26 24.75
CA LEU A 2 19.17 18.01 24.66
C LEU A 2 19.92 16.79 25.24
N LYS A 3 21.24 16.67 24.96
CA LYS A 3 22.11 15.62 25.51
C LYS A 3 21.98 15.39 27.03
N VAL A 4 21.87 16.46 27.81
CA VAL A 4 21.74 16.38 29.29
C VAL A 4 20.39 15.83 29.72
N LYS A 5 19.35 16.03 28.91
CA LYS A 5 17.96 15.66 29.23
C LYS A 5 17.58 14.25 28.81
N LYS A 6 18.47 13.50 28.14
CA LYS A 6 18.20 12.15 27.63
C LYS A 6 16.87 12.05 26.87
N ILE A 7 16.65 12.97 25.94
CA ILE A 7 15.43 13.01 25.14
C ILE A 7 15.38 11.76 24.24
N GLN A 8 14.25 11.05 24.27
CA GLN A 8 14.00 9.86 23.44
C GLN A 8 13.15 10.17 22.21
N GLU A 9 12.32 11.20 22.27
CA GLU A 9 11.44 11.60 21.16
C GLU A 9 11.53 13.10 20.91
N VAL A 10 11.66 13.46 19.64
CA VAL A 10 11.56 14.85 19.17
C VAL A 10 10.39 14.93 18.20
N VAL A 11 9.40 15.75 18.56
CA VAL A 11 8.28 16.12 17.68
C VAL A 11 8.39 17.60 17.37
N PHE A 12 8.39 17.95 16.08
CA PHE A 12 8.35 19.33 15.63
C PHE A 12 7.29 19.50 14.55
N VAL A 13 6.38 20.46 14.78
CA VAL A 13 5.32 20.80 13.84
C VAL A 13 5.38 22.30 13.60
N ASN A 14 5.59 22.71 12.35
CA ASN A 14 5.53 24.11 11.98
C ASN A 14 4.09 24.54 11.72
N CYS A 15 3.48 25.19 12.71
CA CYS A 15 2.10 25.68 12.62
C CYS A 15 1.89 26.89 11.69
N ARG A 16 2.97 27.44 11.08
CA ARG A 16 2.86 28.55 10.13
C ARG A 16 2.65 28.10 8.68
N TRP A 17 2.74 26.79 8.42
CA TRP A 17 2.43 26.23 7.11
C TRP A 17 0.94 26.44 6.76
N PRO A 18 0.60 26.74 5.50
CA PRO A 18 1.46 26.79 4.30
C PRO A 18 2.15 28.13 4.05
N PHE A 19 2.04 29.12 4.94
CA PHE A 19 2.53 30.48 4.69
C PHE A 19 4.04 30.65 4.82
N ASP A 20 4.67 29.89 5.71
CA ASP A 20 6.10 29.98 6.01
C ASP A 20 6.65 28.58 6.32
N MET A 21 7.70 28.17 5.61
CA MET A 21 8.35 26.87 5.80
C MET A 21 9.73 27.08 6.42
N VAL A 22 9.87 26.66 7.68
CA VAL A 22 11.08 26.88 8.47
C VAL A 22 12.09 25.77 8.22
N ASP A 23 13.39 26.12 8.15
CA ASP A 23 14.47 25.16 8.10
C ASP A 23 14.69 24.56 9.49
N PHE A 24 14.55 23.23 9.60
CA PHE A 24 14.74 22.50 10.83
C PHE A 24 16.22 22.07 10.94
N PRO A 25 16.95 22.48 11.99
CA PRO A 25 18.38 22.21 12.13
C PRO A 25 18.63 20.79 12.64
N ILE A 26 18.34 19.78 11.80
CA ILE A 26 18.37 18.37 12.18
C ILE A 26 19.74 17.92 12.70
N ASN A 27 20.83 18.51 12.19
CA ASN A 27 22.21 18.20 12.57
C ASN A 27 22.57 18.68 13.98
N SER A 28 21.79 19.62 14.51
CA SER A 28 21.94 20.17 15.86
C SER A 28 21.25 19.31 16.92
N LEU A 29 20.58 18.21 16.53
CA LEU A 29 20.04 17.20 17.43
C LEU A 29 21.19 16.35 18.02
N ASP A 30 21.94 16.93 18.94
CA ASP A 30 22.95 16.24 19.75
C ASP A 30 22.26 15.52 20.93
N CYS A 31 21.77 14.30 20.67
CA CYS A 31 21.08 13.49 21.66
C CYS A 31 21.26 11.98 21.41
N GLU A 32 22.17 11.34 22.14
CA GLU A 32 22.46 9.90 22.02
C GLU A 32 21.28 8.99 22.37
N SER A 33 20.38 9.43 23.24
CA SER A 33 19.19 8.65 23.65
C SER A 33 18.02 8.74 22.66
N LEU A 34 18.18 9.45 21.54
CA LEU A 34 17.09 9.72 20.61
C LEU A 34 16.70 8.46 19.86
N GLU A 35 15.43 8.07 20.02
CA GLU A 35 14.83 6.87 19.42
C GLU A 35 13.81 7.22 18.33
N GLN A 36 13.14 8.37 18.46
CA GLN A 36 12.07 8.77 17.56
C GLN A 36 12.18 10.24 17.14
N ILE A 37 11.97 10.50 15.85
CA ILE A 37 11.86 11.84 15.30
C ILE A 37 10.58 11.94 14.47
N ARG A 38 9.77 12.96 14.72
CA ARG A 38 8.59 13.32 13.90
C ARG A 38 8.67 14.78 13.51
N LEU A 39 8.74 15.03 12.20
CA LEU A 39 8.89 16.37 11.64
C LEU A 39 7.75 16.63 10.66
N CYS A 40 7.04 17.74 10.89
CA CYS A 40 5.91 18.14 10.06
C CYS A 40 6.08 19.57 9.54
N PHE A 41 5.89 19.76 8.23
CA PHE A 41 5.81 21.07 7.57
C PHE A 41 7.10 21.91 7.64
N VAL A 42 8.25 21.25 7.54
CA VAL A 42 9.58 21.88 7.64
C VAL A 42 10.44 21.63 6.41
N LYS A 43 11.40 22.52 6.19
CA LYS A 43 12.52 22.25 5.31
C LYS A 43 13.61 21.52 6.09
N ILE A 44 14.22 20.51 5.47
CA ILE A 44 15.38 19.81 6.03
C ILE A 44 16.51 19.94 5.03
N SER A 45 17.50 20.76 5.38
CA SER A 45 18.70 20.98 4.58
C SER A 45 19.90 20.27 5.25
N ASN A 46 20.83 19.75 4.45
CA ASN A 46 22.07 19.12 4.92
C ASN A 46 21.82 17.99 5.92
N SER A 47 21.24 16.88 5.47
CA SER A 47 20.70 15.73 6.24
C SER A 47 21.64 14.89 7.14
N CYS A 48 22.73 15.43 7.67
CA CYS A 48 23.68 14.69 8.52
C CYS A 48 23.26 14.67 10.00
N LEU A 49 22.64 13.59 10.48
CA LEU A 49 22.37 13.44 11.90
C LEU A 49 23.59 12.93 12.65
N ASN A 50 23.90 13.60 13.75
CA ASN A 50 24.80 13.08 14.76
C ASN A 50 24.03 12.07 15.65
N TYR A 51 24.67 10.98 16.03
CA TYR A 51 24.13 9.97 16.97
C TYR A 51 22.85 9.25 16.52
N VAL A 52 22.87 8.68 15.32
CA VAL A 52 21.76 7.93 14.69
C VAL A 52 21.60 6.48 15.17
N ASN A 53 22.49 6.00 16.03
CA ASN A 53 22.57 4.58 16.36
C ASN A 53 21.37 4.05 17.15
N ASN A 54 20.63 4.92 17.83
CA ASN A 54 19.43 4.55 18.59
C ASN A 54 18.13 4.93 17.89
N LEU A 55 18.19 5.66 16.78
CA LEU A 55 17.00 6.11 16.08
C LEU A 55 16.29 4.93 15.40
N THR A 56 15.11 4.57 15.92
CA THR A 56 14.30 3.45 15.44
C THR A 56 13.10 3.89 14.59
N THR A 57 12.59 5.11 14.81
CA THR A 57 11.39 5.60 14.10
C THR A 57 11.62 7.00 13.56
N MET A 58 11.24 7.20 12.30
CA MET A 58 11.29 8.49 11.62
C MET A 58 9.97 8.75 10.89
N ASP A 59 9.33 9.87 11.19
CA ASP A 59 8.11 10.34 10.53
C ASP A 59 8.34 11.73 9.91
N LEU A 60 8.22 11.80 8.59
CA LEU A 60 8.48 12.99 7.80
C LEU A 60 7.21 13.34 7.01
N ALA A 61 6.39 14.25 7.55
CA ALA A 61 5.17 14.69 6.91
C ALA A 61 5.34 16.09 6.31
N CYS A 62 5.07 16.24 5.02
CA CYS A 62 5.19 17.51 4.29
C CYS A 62 6.56 18.19 4.53
N CYS A 63 7.62 17.39 4.51
CA CYS A 63 8.99 17.89 4.69
C CYS A 63 9.61 18.17 3.31
N SER A 64 10.18 19.36 3.15
CA SER A 64 10.91 19.73 1.94
C SER A 64 12.38 19.33 2.06
N MET A 65 12.82 18.38 1.25
CA MET A 65 14.21 17.93 1.16
C MET A 65 14.51 17.33 -0.21
N THR A 66 15.77 17.30 -0.60
CA THR A 66 16.17 16.66 -1.87
C THR A 66 16.10 15.13 -1.76
N THR A 67 16.00 14.42 -2.88
CA THR A 67 16.10 12.95 -2.91
C THR A 67 17.42 12.46 -2.30
N LEU A 68 18.52 13.20 -2.51
CA LEU A 68 19.83 12.86 -1.95
C LEU A 68 19.85 13.03 -0.44
N ASP A 69 19.22 14.09 0.08
CA ASP A 69 19.12 14.32 1.51
C ASP A 69 18.30 13.22 2.20
N LEU A 70 17.14 12.86 1.65
CA LEU A 70 16.35 11.76 2.18
C LEU A 70 17.12 10.43 2.16
N TYR A 71 17.81 10.15 1.05
CA TYR A 71 18.63 8.95 0.94
C TYR A 71 19.73 8.91 1.99
N ALA A 72 20.51 9.99 2.13
CA ALA A 72 21.59 10.08 3.11
C ALA A 72 21.05 9.98 4.55
N LEU A 73 19.92 10.64 4.82
CA LEU A 73 19.22 10.64 6.09
C LEU A 73 18.84 9.23 6.54
N VAL A 74 18.27 8.44 5.64
CA VAL A 74 17.84 7.06 5.94
C VAL A 74 19.06 6.13 6.02
N TYR A 75 20.01 6.28 5.09
CA TYR A 75 21.18 5.41 4.99
C TYR A 75 22.06 5.44 6.25
N GLN A 76 22.21 6.59 6.90
CA GLN A 76 22.98 6.71 8.14
C GLN A 76 22.30 6.02 9.34
N CYS A 77 20.97 5.89 9.34
CA CYS A 77 20.21 5.37 10.48
C CYS A 77 20.18 3.83 10.50
N LYS A 78 21.26 3.20 10.96
CA LYS A 78 21.44 1.73 10.94
C LYS A 78 20.53 0.94 11.87
N SER A 79 19.81 1.61 12.77
CA SER A 79 18.83 1.01 13.67
C SER A 79 17.39 1.36 13.31
N LEU A 80 17.17 2.09 12.21
CA LEU A 80 15.85 2.55 11.79
C LEU A 80 14.97 1.34 11.44
N ARG A 81 13.85 1.19 12.14
CA ARG A 81 12.86 0.11 11.95
C ARG A 81 11.61 0.61 11.25
N GLU A 82 11.21 1.85 11.49
CA GLU A 82 9.99 2.43 10.93
C GLU A 82 10.27 3.77 10.25
N LEU A 83 9.83 3.88 9.00
CA LEU A 83 9.92 5.11 8.22
C LEU A 83 8.54 5.47 7.64
N LYS A 84 8.06 6.66 8.00
CA LYS A 84 6.84 7.28 7.47
C LYS A 84 7.21 8.51 6.66
N ILE A 85 6.71 8.59 5.43
CA ILE A 85 6.90 9.73 4.52
C ILE A 85 5.52 10.14 4.01
N GLY A 86 5.04 11.29 4.48
CA GLY A 86 3.74 11.84 4.12
C GLY A 86 3.88 13.10 3.29
N ILE A 87 2.99 13.31 2.31
CA ILE A 87 2.88 14.57 1.55
C ILE A 87 4.25 15.01 1.00
N TYR A 88 5.03 14.04 0.49
CA TYR A 88 6.34 14.32 -0.09
C TYR A 88 6.18 14.75 -1.55
N GLU A 89 6.78 15.89 -1.89
CA GLU A 89 6.82 16.41 -3.25
C GLU A 89 8.23 16.24 -3.83
N GLY A 90 8.42 15.24 -4.68
CA GLY A 90 9.71 14.99 -5.31
C GLY A 90 9.62 13.94 -6.41
N ASN A 91 10.66 13.82 -7.24
CA ASN A 91 10.60 12.89 -8.36
C ASN A 91 10.76 11.43 -7.93
N VAL A 92 11.66 11.18 -6.97
CA VAL A 92 12.08 9.82 -6.59
C VAL A 92 12.29 9.75 -5.08
N ILE A 93 11.80 8.68 -4.47
CA ILE A 93 12.21 8.23 -3.14
C ILE A 93 13.16 7.05 -3.32
N ARG A 94 14.35 7.14 -2.73
CA ARG A 94 15.35 6.06 -2.70
C ARG A 94 15.66 5.73 -1.26
N ILE A 95 15.49 4.46 -0.90
CA ILE A 95 15.73 3.94 0.44
C ILE A 95 16.70 2.77 0.30
N ASP A 96 17.77 2.82 1.08
CA ASP A 96 18.71 1.71 1.29
C ASP A 96 18.82 1.50 2.79
N SER A 97 18.23 0.40 3.28
CA SER A 97 18.25 0.07 4.70
C SER A 97 18.05 -1.42 4.97
N ALA A 98 19.06 -2.02 5.61
CA ALA A 98 19.01 -3.40 6.11
C ALA A 98 18.28 -3.55 7.46
N SER A 99 17.97 -2.45 8.14
CA SER A 99 17.29 -2.46 9.43
C SER A 99 15.78 -2.21 9.35
N LEU A 100 15.33 -1.62 8.24
CA LEU A 100 13.94 -1.16 8.10
C LEU A 100 12.97 -2.35 8.11
N GLU A 101 11.98 -2.29 9.01
CA GLU A 101 10.94 -3.29 9.19
C GLU A 101 9.61 -2.84 8.58
N SER A 102 9.33 -1.53 8.61
CA SER A 102 8.11 -0.93 8.07
C SER A 102 8.39 0.36 7.30
N LEU A 103 7.80 0.46 6.10
CA LEU A 103 7.81 1.66 5.27
C LEU A 103 6.38 2.08 4.92
N HIS A 104 6.06 3.36 5.16
CA HIS A 104 4.79 3.94 4.79
C HIS A 104 5.02 5.23 4.01
N VAL A 105 4.55 5.27 2.76
CA VAL A 105 4.54 6.46 1.91
C VAL A 105 3.09 6.81 1.60
N TRP A 106 2.62 7.99 2.01
CA TRP A 106 1.22 8.41 1.83
C TRP A 106 1.08 9.82 1.29
N GLN A 107 0.01 10.05 0.53
CA GLN A 107 -0.35 11.33 -0.11
C GLN A 107 0.84 12.03 -0.78
N SER A 108 1.81 11.25 -1.26
CA SER A 108 3.07 11.74 -1.78
C SER A 108 3.02 11.76 -3.29
N THR A 109 3.56 12.81 -3.89
CA THR A 109 3.54 13.02 -5.33
C THR A 109 4.91 12.66 -5.90
N ILE A 110 5.05 11.43 -6.41
CA ILE A 110 6.34 10.87 -6.88
C ILE A 110 6.23 10.21 -8.25
N ARG A 111 7.38 9.86 -8.86
CA ARG A 111 7.43 9.00 -10.06
C ARG A 111 7.99 7.62 -9.78
N LYS A 112 8.83 7.50 -8.75
CA LYS A 112 9.49 6.24 -8.43
C LYS A 112 9.76 6.11 -6.93
N LEU A 113 9.46 4.94 -6.38
CA LEU A 113 9.93 4.46 -5.09
C LEU A 113 10.89 3.29 -5.35
N ALA A 114 12.12 3.40 -4.84
CA ALA A 114 13.11 2.33 -4.88
C ALA A 114 13.56 1.99 -3.47
N VAL A 115 13.38 0.74 -3.06
CA VAL A 115 13.82 0.20 -1.77
C VAL A 115 14.85 -0.91 -2.03
N GLN A 116 16.04 -0.77 -1.48
CA GLN A 116 17.17 -1.71 -1.63
C GLN A 116 17.66 -2.22 -0.27
N ASN A 117 18.35 -3.35 -0.30
CA ASN A 117 18.92 -3.99 0.89
C ASN A 117 17.87 -4.25 1.98
N ALA A 118 16.61 -4.51 1.62
CA ALA A 118 15.46 -4.51 2.51
C ALA A 118 15.31 -5.79 3.35
N ALA A 119 16.42 -6.29 3.90
CA ALA A 119 16.51 -7.64 4.48
C ALA A 119 15.53 -7.90 5.63
N LYS A 120 15.14 -6.84 6.36
CA LYS A 120 14.20 -6.91 7.49
C LYS A 120 12.81 -6.38 7.19
N LEU A 121 12.56 -5.91 5.96
CA LEU A 121 11.30 -5.26 5.61
C LEU A 121 10.16 -6.28 5.64
N GLN A 122 9.21 -6.04 6.54
CA GLN A 122 8.03 -6.88 6.74
C GLN A 122 6.78 -6.21 6.20
N LYS A 123 6.68 -4.88 6.31
CA LYS A 123 5.47 -4.13 5.94
C LYS A 123 5.78 -2.98 4.99
N ILE A 124 5.00 -2.84 3.93
CA ILE A 124 5.05 -1.68 3.05
C ILE A 124 3.65 -1.16 2.66
N LEU A 125 3.43 0.14 2.82
CA LEU A 125 2.24 0.84 2.36
C LEU A 125 2.66 1.95 1.41
N VAL A 126 2.15 1.92 0.17
CA VAL A 126 2.44 2.92 -0.86
C VAL A 126 1.13 3.51 -1.37
N GLU A 127 0.70 4.60 -0.75
CA GLU A 127 -0.42 5.44 -1.17
C GLU A 127 0.12 6.72 -1.82
N ALA A 128 0.91 6.53 -2.87
CA ALA A 128 1.54 7.60 -3.60
C ALA A 128 0.81 7.87 -4.92
N ASP A 129 0.65 9.16 -5.24
CA ASP A 129 0.09 9.64 -6.48
C ASP A 129 1.18 9.97 -7.50
N PRO A 130 0.90 9.80 -8.80
CA PRO A 130 1.84 10.15 -9.82
C PRO A 130 2.00 11.66 -9.92
N GLN A 131 3.25 12.12 -10.00
CA GLN A 131 3.54 13.52 -10.25
C GLN A 131 2.96 13.98 -11.60
N LYS A 132 2.05 14.96 -11.54
CA LYS A 132 1.51 15.62 -12.73
C LYS A 132 2.67 16.27 -13.47
N THR A 133 3.06 15.68 -14.61
CA THR A 133 3.96 16.37 -15.52
C THR A 133 3.14 17.50 -16.14
N VAL A 134 3.54 18.76 -15.95
CA VAL A 134 2.94 19.87 -16.70
C VAL A 134 3.30 19.65 -18.16
N VAL A 135 2.40 19.02 -18.92
CA VAL A 135 2.54 18.87 -20.37
C VAL A 135 2.20 20.23 -20.97
N VAL A 136 3.23 21.03 -21.25
CA VAL A 136 3.10 22.15 -22.16
C VAL A 136 2.86 21.56 -23.55
N ALA A 137 1.60 21.62 -23.99
CA ALA A 137 1.08 21.50 -25.36
C ALA A 137 1.78 20.52 -26.33
N ALA A 138 1.10 19.42 -26.67
CA ALA A 138 0.67 19.08 -28.04
C ALA A 138 0.19 17.62 -28.14
N GLY A 139 -1.12 17.41 -28.35
CA GLY A 139 -1.71 16.17 -28.84
C GLY A 139 -2.43 15.28 -27.80
N PRO A 140 -3.44 14.48 -28.23
CA PRO A 140 -4.20 13.60 -27.37
C PRO A 140 -3.44 12.28 -27.18
N LYS A 141 -2.33 12.34 -26.45
CA LYS A 141 -1.74 11.15 -25.83
C LYS A 141 -1.54 11.52 -24.37
N LYS A 142 -2.45 11.07 -23.50
CA LYS A 142 -2.19 11.08 -22.05
C LYS A 142 -0.87 10.33 -21.85
N PRO A 143 0.23 10.97 -21.42
CA PRO A 143 1.27 10.19 -20.76
C PRO A 143 0.58 9.62 -19.52
N SER A 144 0.65 8.31 -19.30
CA SER A 144 0.25 7.72 -18.04
C SER A 144 1.46 7.80 -17.11
N PRO A 145 1.62 8.83 -16.26
CA PRO A 145 2.62 8.73 -15.22
C PRO A 145 2.13 7.64 -14.26
N CYS A 146 2.77 6.48 -14.35
CA CYS A 146 2.62 5.40 -13.41
C CYS A 146 3.78 5.50 -12.42
N VAL A 147 3.50 5.44 -11.12
CA VAL A 147 4.54 5.39 -10.10
C VAL A 147 5.23 4.03 -10.18
N GLY A 148 6.54 4.01 -10.43
CA GLY A 148 7.33 2.78 -10.39
C GLY A 148 7.72 2.44 -8.96
N VAL A 149 7.21 1.33 -8.43
CA VAL A 149 7.56 0.79 -7.11
C VAL A 149 8.48 -0.42 -7.31
N TRP A 150 9.73 -0.30 -6.86
CA TRP A 150 10.72 -1.37 -6.97
C TRP A 150 11.32 -1.66 -5.59
N ILE A 151 11.16 -2.90 -5.16
CA ILE A 151 11.56 -3.39 -3.84
C ILE A 151 12.50 -4.58 -4.06
N ALA A 152 13.74 -4.46 -3.59
CA ALA A 152 14.77 -5.49 -3.73
C ALA A 152 15.25 -6.00 -2.37
N ASP A 153 15.67 -7.26 -2.36
CA ASP A 153 16.24 -7.94 -1.20
C ASP A 153 15.31 -7.94 0.02
N ALA A 154 14.01 -8.13 -0.21
CA ALA A 154 12.97 -8.20 0.82
C ALA A 154 12.45 -9.65 0.99
N PRO A 155 13.22 -10.56 1.60
CA PRO A 155 12.86 -11.99 1.70
C PRO A 155 11.76 -12.26 2.71
N ILE A 156 11.49 -11.34 3.63
CA ILE A 156 10.51 -11.50 4.72
C ILE A 156 9.33 -10.51 4.62
N LEU A 157 9.10 -9.91 3.45
CA LEU A 157 7.98 -8.99 3.23
C LEU A 157 6.66 -9.76 3.34
N THR A 158 5.89 -9.49 4.39
CA THR A 158 4.63 -10.19 4.70
C THR A 158 3.40 -9.38 4.39
N ASP A 159 3.46 -8.05 4.50
CA ASP A 159 2.31 -7.16 4.39
C ASP A 159 2.61 -6.08 3.35
N ALA A 160 1.73 -5.95 2.35
CA ALA A 160 1.90 -4.96 1.31
C ALA A 160 0.58 -4.29 0.93
N CYS A 161 0.63 -2.99 0.68
CA CYS A 161 -0.47 -2.24 0.11
C CYS A 161 0.02 -1.36 -1.04
N PHE A 162 -0.66 -1.46 -2.18
CA PHE A 162 -0.35 -0.75 -3.42
C PHE A 162 -1.60 -0.21 -4.08
N ASN A 163 -1.45 0.90 -4.80
CA ASN A 163 -2.47 1.40 -5.70
C ASN A 163 -2.14 1.03 -7.14
N ILE A 164 -2.62 -0.11 -7.61
CA ILE A 164 -2.27 -0.62 -8.96
C ILE A 164 -2.93 0.17 -10.10
N SER A 165 -3.91 1.02 -9.78
CA SER A 165 -4.47 2.00 -10.72
C SER A 165 -3.46 3.08 -11.12
N THR A 166 -2.51 3.36 -10.24
CA THR A 166 -1.47 4.38 -10.47
C THR A 166 -0.06 3.83 -10.41
N GLN A 167 0.15 2.58 -9.97
CA GLN A 167 1.47 2.01 -9.66
C GLN A 167 1.81 0.78 -10.52
N SER A 168 3.10 0.64 -10.80
CA SER A 168 3.72 -0.56 -11.35
C SER A 168 4.66 -1.12 -10.30
N VAL A 169 4.48 -2.40 -9.95
CA VAL A 169 5.15 -2.98 -8.79
C VAL A 169 6.11 -4.08 -9.23
N THR A 170 7.33 -4.04 -8.67
CA THR A 170 8.34 -5.09 -8.82
C THR A 170 8.91 -5.41 -7.45
N ILE A 171 8.82 -6.68 -7.05
CA ILE A 171 9.32 -7.17 -5.77
C ILE A 171 10.31 -8.29 -6.04
N ASN A 172 11.54 -8.18 -5.56
CA ASN A 172 12.60 -9.16 -5.75
C ASN A 172 12.77 -9.57 -7.23
N ASN A 173 12.76 -8.58 -8.12
CA ASN A 173 12.83 -8.73 -9.58
C ASN A 173 11.65 -9.45 -10.24
N ILE A 174 10.54 -9.62 -9.54
CA ILE A 174 9.29 -10.16 -10.10
C ILE A 174 8.37 -8.97 -10.41
N SER A 175 8.16 -8.69 -11.69
CA SER A 175 7.22 -7.67 -12.14
C SER A 175 5.79 -8.21 -12.10
N THR A 176 4.92 -7.54 -11.35
CA THR A 176 3.50 -7.94 -11.25
C THR A 176 2.72 -7.62 -12.53
N MET A 177 3.34 -6.93 -13.49
CA MET A 177 2.77 -6.60 -14.79
C MET A 177 2.99 -7.69 -15.84
N THR A 178 4.10 -8.43 -15.77
CA THR A 178 4.57 -9.28 -16.87
C THR A 178 5.06 -10.66 -16.43
N ASP A 179 5.50 -10.80 -15.18
CA ASP A 179 6.25 -11.97 -14.75
C ASP A 179 5.42 -12.85 -13.83
N ASN A 180 5.65 -14.16 -13.91
CA ASN A 180 5.06 -15.14 -13.01
C ASN A 180 6.19 -15.74 -12.17
N GLY A 181 6.54 -15.07 -11.07
CA GLY A 181 7.55 -15.52 -10.11
C GLY A 181 6.94 -15.67 -8.71
N PRO A 182 7.48 -16.55 -7.85
CA PRO A 182 6.91 -16.77 -6.52
C PRO A 182 7.24 -15.63 -5.56
N LEU A 183 6.19 -14.99 -5.02
CA LEU A 183 6.25 -14.08 -3.87
C LEU A 183 5.84 -14.87 -2.61
N SER A 184 6.78 -15.66 -2.08
CA SER A 184 6.50 -16.68 -1.06
C SER A 184 6.33 -16.14 0.36
N SER A 185 6.75 -14.90 0.62
CA SER A 185 6.67 -14.29 1.96
C SER A 185 5.36 -13.53 2.20
N LEU A 186 4.71 -13.02 1.15
CA LEU A 186 3.51 -12.19 1.26
C LEU A 186 2.33 -12.99 1.82
N ARG A 187 1.70 -12.42 2.87
CA ARG A 187 0.56 -12.98 3.60
C ARG A 187 -0.64 -12.05 3.60
N LYS A 188 -0.42 -10.74 3.65
CA LYS A 188 -1.47 -9.72 3.59
C LYS A 188 -1.24 -8.80 2.41
N LEU A 189 -2.24 -8.67 1.55
CA LEU A 189 -2.16 -7.83 0.37
C LEU A 189 -3.40 -6.93 0.30
N MET A 190 -3.19 -5.62 0.22
CA MET A 190 -4.22 -4.64 -0.07
C MET A 190 -3.94 -3.98 -1.42
N LEU A 191 -4.94 -3.91 -2.29
CA LEU A 191 -4.82 -3.33 -3.62
C LEU A 191 -5.93 -2.32 -3.86
N HIS A 192 -5.57 -1.09 -4.20
CA HIS A 192 -6.50 -0.17 -4.84
C HIS A 192 -6.53 -0.45 -6.34
N ILE A 193 -7.71 -0.66 -6.89
CA ILE A 193 -7.93 -1.19 -8.22
C ILE A 193 -9.14 -0.55 -8.90
N SER A 194 -9.02 -0.22 -10.18
CA SER A 194 -10.14 0.04 -11.09
C SER A 194 -10.52 -1.26 -11.82
N LEU A 195 -11.75 -1.74 -11.60
CA LEU A 195 -12.24 -2.97 -12.20
C LEU A 195 -12.63 -2.81 -13.68
N GLN A 196 -12.83 -1.57 -14.13
CA GLN A 196 -13.00 -1.21 -15.54
C GLN A 196 -11.71 -1.41 -16.36
N VAL A 197 -10.54 -1.31 -15.73
CA VAL A 197 -9.25 -1.39 -16.43
C VAL A 197 -8.77 -2.85 -16.52
N LYS A 198 -8.87 -3.42 -17.73
CA LYS A 198 -8.41 -4.80 -18.03
C LYS A 198 -6.96 -5.08 -17.59
N LYS A 199 -6.08 -4.09 -17.74
CA LYS A 199 -4.67 -4.23 -17.32
C LYS A 199 -4.54 -4.43 -15.81
N GLU A 200 -5.33 -3.74 -15.00
CA GLU A 200 -5.25 -3.81 -13.54
C GLU A 200 -5.84 -5.12 -13.02
N LYS A 201 -6.94 -5.59 -13.62
CA LYS A 201 -7.45 -6.95 -13.39
C LYS A 201 -6.40 -8.02 -13.69
N LYS A 202 -5.58 -7.82 -14.73
CA LYS A 202 -4.46 -8.73 -15.03
C LYS A 202 -3.36 -8.68 -13.97
N VAL A 203 -3.06 -7.50 -13.43
CA VAL A 203 -2.10 -7.35 -12.32
C VAL A 203 -2.60 -8.07 -11.06
N LEU A 204 -3.89 -7.96 -10.74
CA LEU A 204 -4.51 -8.73 -9.66
C LEU A 204 -4.32 -10.24 -9.89
N GLU A 205 -4.63 -10.74 -11.09
CA GLU A 205 -4.42 -12.15 -11.45
C GLU A 205 -2.96 -12.58 -11.24
N ASN A 206 -1.99 -11.74 -11.64
CA ASN A 206 -0.56 -12.02 -11.48
C ASN A 206 -0.15 -12.05 -9.99
N PHE A 207 -0.68 -11.15 -9.16
CA PHE A 207 -0.49 -11.22 -7.71
C PHE A 207 -1.06 -12.52 -7.13
N MET A 208 -2.27 -12.91 -7.54
CA MET A 208 -2.88 -14.17 -7.08
C MET A 208 -2.04 -15.38 -7.50
N LYS A 209 -1.41 -15.38 -8.67
CA LYS A 209 -0.51 -16.46 -9.07
C LYS A 209 0.82 -16.47 -8.32
N SER A 210 1.32 -15.29 -7.96
CA SER A 210 2.64 -15.11 -7.35
C SER A 210 2.63 -15.32 -5.83
N CYS A 211 1.58 -14.87 -5.14
CA CYS A 211 1.49 -14.87 -3.67
C CYS A 211 1.09 -16.25 -3.11
N LEU A 212 2.04 -17.19 -3.07
CA LEU A 212 1.76 -18.60 -2.74
C LEU A 212 1.23 -18.85 -1.32
N ARG A 213 1.40 -17.90 -0.40
CA ARG A 213 1.02 -18.00 1.02
C ARG A 213 0.09 -16.88 1.46
N LEU A 214 -0.64 -16.28 0.52
CA LEU A 214 -1.60 -15.22 0.80
C LEU A 214 -2.68 -15.75 1.76
N ARG A 215 -2.94 -14.99 2.83
CA ARG A 215 -3.96 -15.26 3.85
C ARG A 215 -5.04 -14.20 3.87
N GLU A 216 -4.68 -12.95 3.60
CA GLU A 216 -5.60 -11.82 3.66
C GLU A 216 -5.48 -11.00 2.38
N LEU A 217 -6.61 -10.79 1.71
CA LEU A 217 -6.71 -9.96 0.52
C LEU A 217 -7.75 -8.87 0.76
N THR A 218 -7.35 -7.61 0.55
CA THR A 218 -8.28 -6.48 0.48
C THR A 218 -8.22 -5.87 -0.91
N LEU A 219 -9.36 -5.77 -1.57
CA LEU A 219 -9.52 -5.05 -2.82
C LEU A 219 -10.31 -3.79 -2.55
N TRP A 220 -9.72 -2.63 -2.81
CA TRP A 220 -10.38 -1.33 -2.72
C TRP A 220 -10.73 -0.85 -4.12
N ARG A 221 -12.02 -0.75 -4.41
CA ARG A 221 -12.50 -0.28 -5.72
C ARG A 221 -12.33 1.24 -5.86
N GLU A 222 -11.63 1.69 -6.90
CA GLU A 222 -11.36 3.11 -7.17
C GLU A 222 -12.31 3.73 -8.21
N ASP A 223 -13.01 2.92 -8.99
CA ASP A 223 -13.89 3.34 -10.08
C ASP A 223 -15.37 3.04 -9.80
N GLU A 224 -16.25 3.59 -10.64
CA GLU A 224 -17.69 3.35 -10.56
C GLU A 224 -18.11 2.09 -11.32
N VAL A 225 -19.31 1.60 -11.02
CA VAL A 225 -19.96 0.55 -11.84
C VAL A 225 -20.28 1.11 -13.22
N TYR A 226 -19.91 0.38 -14.26
CA TYR A 226 -20.11 0.80 -15.66
C TYR A 226 -21.03 -0.17 -16.41
N VAL A 227 -21.67 0.33 -17.48
CA VAL A 227 -22.77 -0.36 -18.19
C VAL A 227 -22.37 -1.76 -18.68
N ASP A 228 -21.16 -1.92 -19.20
CA ASP A 228 -20.69 -3.17 -19.79
C ASP A 228 -20.03 -4.14 -18.78
N GLU A 229 -20.05 -3.81 -17.48
CA GLU A 229 -19.35 -4.58 -16.45
C GLU A 229 -19.83 -6.03 -16.38
N HIS A 230 -21.12 -6.28 -16.62
CA HIS A 230 -21.68 -7.64 -16.67
C HIS A 230 -20.99 -8.51 -17.73
N SER A 231 -20.86 -7.98 -18.95
CA SER A 231 -20.22 -8.67 -20.06
C SER A 231 -18.74 -8.91 -19.79
N ASP A 232 -18.06 -7.92 -19.19
CA ASP A 232 -16.66 -8.06 -18.80
C ASP A 232 -16.46 -9.09 -17.69
N ALA A 233 -17.37 -9.18 -16.71
CA ALA A 233 -17.32 -10.17 -15.65
C ALA A 233 -17.41 -11.61 -16.19
N LEU A 234 -18.28 -11.84 -17.19
CA LEU A 234 -18.39 -13.12 -17.89
C LEU A 234 -17.13 -13.44 -18.70
N ASN A 235 -16.58 -12.45 -19.41
CA ASN A 235 -15.38 -12.62 -20.22
C ASN A 235 -14.10 -12.83 -19.40
N ASP A 236 -14.05 -12.25 -18.20
CA ASP A 236 -12.90 -12.39 -17.32
C ASP A 236 -12.78 -13.79 -16.72
N ASP A 237 -13.88 -14.52 -16.56
CA ASP A 237 -13.91 -15.89 -16.03
C ASP A 237 -13.06 -16.05 -14.74
N TRP A 238 -13.41 -15.26 -13.72
CA TRP A 238 -12.72 -15.29 -12.42
C TRP A 238 -12.78 -16.66 -11.75
N LEU A 239 -13.83 -17.44 -12.00
CA LEU A 239 -13.93 -18.82 -11.55
C LEU A 239 -12.77 -19.65 -12.09
N ALA A 240 -12.56 -19.69 -13.41
CA ALA A 240 -11.45 -20.43 -13.99
C ALA A 240 -10.08 -19.85 -13.59
N LYS A 241 -9.94 -18.51 -13.53
CA LYS A 241 -8.67 -17.85 -13.21
C LYS A 241 -8.19 -18.13 -11.79
N LEU A 242 -9.09 -18.23 -10.82
CA LEU A 242 -8.76 -18.41 -9.39
C LEU A 242 -8.72 -19.87 -8.96
N ARG A 243 -9.31 -20.78 -9.75
CA ARG A 243 -9.35 -22.20 -9.44
C ARG A 243 -7.94 -22.78 -9.25
N ASN A 244 -7.76 -23.54 -8.18
CA ASN A 244 -6.51 -24.23 -7.83
C ASN A 244 -5.27 -23.33 -7.61
N LEU A 245 -5.44 -22.01 -7.45
CA LEU A 245 -4.31 -21.15 -7.10
C LEU A 245 -3.92 -21.34 -5.63
N SER A 246 -2.61 -21.46 -5.35
CA SER A 246 -2.10 -21.58 -3.97
C SER A 246 -2.51 -20.40 -3.08
N SER A 247 -2.60 -19.20 -3.64
CA SER A 247 -3.09 -18.01 -2.93
C SER A 247 -4.53 -18.18 -2.43
N ILE A 248 -5.39 -18.80 -3.25
CA ILE A 248 -6.81 -19.04 -2.95
C ILE A 248 -6.96 -20.17 -1.93
N LEU A 249 -6.18 -21.25 -2.07
CA LEU A 249 -6.22 -22.39 -1.15
C LEU A 249 -5.83 -21.99 0.29
N ASN A 250 -4.98 -20.98 0.45
CA ASN A 250 -4.52 -20.46 1.74
C ASN A 250 -5.28 -19.22 2.22
N LEU A 251 -6.18 -18.66 1.39
CA LEU A 251 -6.88 -17.41 1.71
C LEU A 251 -7.84 -17.64 2.87
N GLN A 252 -7.70 -16.81 3.90
CA GLN A 252 -8.49 -16.83 5.13
C GLN A 252 -9.48 -15.68 5.18
N LEU A 253 -9.09 -14.50 4.69
CA LEU A 253 -9.93 -13.29 4.69
C LEU A 253 -9.93 -12.66 3.30
N LEU A 254 -11.13 -12.33 2.80
CA LEU A 254 -11.32 -11.44 1.65
C LEU A 254 -12.16 -10.22 2.09
N THR A 255 -11.69 -9.03 1.78
CA THR A 255 -12.44 -7.79 1.97
C THR A 255 -12.55 -7.03 0.65
N LEU A 256 -13.79 -6.72 0.24
CA LEU A 256 -14.09 -5.81 -0.85
C LEU A 256 -14.48 -4.45 -0.25
N LYS A 257 -13.52 -3.51 -0.27
CA LYS A 257 -13.68 -2.15 0.25
C LYS A 257 -14.23 -1.22 -0.82
N ASP A 258 -15.07 -0.30 -0.37
CA ASP A 258 -15.87 0.58 -1.23
C ASP A 258 -16.72 -0.21 -2.23
N TYR A 259 -17.38 -1.27 -1.75
CA TYR A 259 -18.23 -2.14 -2.55
C TYR A 259 -19.36 -1.34 -3.20
N LYS A 260 -19.49 -1.44 -4.54
CA LYS A 260 -20.44 -0.65 -5.33
C LYS A 260 -21.56 -1.46 -5.99
N GLY A 261 -21.63 -2.76 -5.74
CA GLY A 261 -22.66 -3.61 -6.34
C GLY A 261 -22.30 -4.18 -7.72
N GLY A 262 -21.04 -4.06 -8.16
CA GLY A 262 -20.62 -4.46 -9.51
C GLY A 262 -20.56 -5.97 -9.72
N ASP A 263 -20.80 -6.40 -10.97
CA ASP A 263 -20.76 -7.82 -11.34
C ASP A 263 -19.35 -8.41 -11.28
N ILE A 264 -18.29 -7.62 -11.48
CA ILE A 264 -16.90 -8.11 -11.35
C ILE A 264 -16.57 -8.39 -9.88
N GLU A 265 -16.96 -7.48 -8.96
CA GLU A 265 -16.79 -7.67 -7.51
C GLU A 265 -17.48 -8.95 -7.05
N LEU A 266 -18.71 -9.16 -7.53
CA LEU A 266 -19.49 -10.36 -7.25
C LEU A 266 -18.86 -11.62 -7.85
N ALA A 267 -18.34 -11.56 -9.07
CA ALA A 267 -17.66 -12.70 -9.70
C ALA A 267 -16.41 -13.12 -8.91
N ILE A 268 -15.61 -12.15 -8.43
CA ILE A 268 -14.44 -12.41 -7.58
C ILE A 268 -14.88 -13.02 -6.24
N ALA A 269 -15.87 -12.42 -5.56
CA ALA A 269 -16.39 -12.91 -4.29
C ALA A 269 -16.93 -14.34 -4.39
N SER A 270 -17.74 -14.63 -5.41
CA SER A 270 -18.27 -15.97 -5.67
C SER A 270 -17.16 -16.97 -5.93
N ALA A 271 -16.17 -16.63 -6.77
CA ALA A 271 -15.06 -17.53 -7.05
C ALA A 271 -14.19 -17.83 -5.83
N VAL A 272 -14.00 -16.85 -4.94
CA VAL A 272 -13.30 -17.06 -3.67
C VAL A 272 -14.12 -17.95 -2.73
N LEU A 273 -15.42 -17.70 -2.56
CA LEU A 273 -16.28 -18.58 -1.75
C LEU A 273 -16.28 -20.03 -2.26
N GLU A 274 -16.29 -20.22 -3.58
CA GLU A 274 -16.34 -21.55 -4.19
C GLU A 274 -15.02 -22.32 -4.10
N TYR A 275 -13.87 -21.64 -4.07
CA TYR A 275 -12.55 -22.30 -4.17
C TYR A 275 -11.60 -22.09 -2.98
N ALA A 276 -11.91 -21.25 -2.00
CA ALA A 276 -11.06 -21.02 -0.83
C ALA A 276 -11.50 -21.89 0.38
N PRO A 277 -10.95 -23.11 0.56
CA PRO A 277 -11.31 -23.99 1.67
C PRO A 277 -10.87 -23.47 3.03
N SER A 278 -9.89 -22.56 3.07
CA SER A 278 -9.39 -21.95 4.31
C SER A 278 -10.12 -20.67 4.69
N LEU A 279 -11.11 -20.25 3.90
CA LEU A 279 -11.78 -18.97 4.11
C LEU A 279 -12.58 -18.98 5.42
N HIS A 280 -12.34 -17.97 6.24
CA HIS A 280 -13.08 -17.72 7.49
C HIS A 280 -14.08 -16.56 7.31
N GLU A 281 -13.72 -15.56 6.51
CA GLU A 281 -14.53 -14.37 6.34
C GLU A 281 -14.42 -13.77 4.94
N LEU A 282 -15.58 -13.44 4.38
CA LEU A 282 -15.75 -12.56 3.22
C LEU A 282 -16.51 -11.31 3.69
N THR A 283 -15.92 -10.14 3.54
CA THR A 283 -16.52 -8.86 3.93
C THR A 283 -16.74 -7.98 2.72
N LEU A 284 -17.97 -7.51 2.53
CA LEU A 284 -18.34 -6.47 1.57
C LEU A 284 -18.60 -5.19 2.37
N GLU A 285 -17.74 -4.20 2.20
CA GLU A 285 -17.78 -2.93 2.93
C GLU A 285 -18.09 -1.79 1.98
N THR A 286 -19.16 -1.03 2.23
CA THR A 286 -19.51 0.15 1.44
C THR A 286 -19.38 1.41 2.27
N ASN A 287 -18.95 2.51 1.63
CA ASN A 287 -18.95 3.85 2.22
C ASN A 287 -20.29 4.57 2.05
N GLY A 288 -21.26 3.95 1.36
CA GLY A 288 -22.61 4.48 1.18
C GLY A 288 -23.50 4.23 2.39
N ASN A 289 -24.60 4.97 2.48
CA ASN A 289 -25.61 4.78 3.54
C ASN A 289 -26.73 3.81 3.12
N ASP A 290 -26.62 3.21 1.94
CA ASP A 290 -27.70 2.45 1.32
C ASP A 290 -27.45 0.95 1.45
N GLU A 291 -28.23 0.28 2.31
CA GLU A 291 -28.20 -1.18 2.43
C GLU A 291 -28.65 -1.89 1.15
N GLU A 292 -29.39 -1.23 0.26
CA GLU A 292 -29.92 -1.84 -0.97
C GLU A 292 -28.79 -2.31 -1.89
N ILE A 293 -27.62 -1.69 -1.81
CA ILE A 293 -26.43 -2.06 -2.59
C ILE A 293 -26.01 -3.53 -2.37
N PHE A 294 -26.33 -4.08 -1.20
CA PHE A 294 -26.01 -5.47 -0.87
C PHE A 294 -27.10 -6.46 -1.31
N THR A 295 -28.26 -6.02 -1.79
CA THR A 295 -29.39 -6.90 -2.09
C THR A 295 -29.02 -7.95 -3.14
N GLY A 296 -28.38 -7.52 -4.23
CA GLY A 296 -27.89 -8.42 -5.28
C GLY A 296 -26.83 -9.39 -4.78
N ALA A 297 -25.91 -8.91 -3.93
CA ALA A 297 -24.87 -9.74 -3.32
C ALA A 297 -25.44 -10.79 -2.38
N LYS A 298 -26.38 -10.41 -1.50
CA LYS A 298 -27.05 -11.31 -0.57
C LYS A 298 -27.79 -12.44 -1.29
N ALA A 299 -28.42 -12.16 -2.42
CA ALA A 299 -29.08 -13.18 -3.23
C ALA A 299 -28.05 -14.13 -3.87
N LYS A 300 -27.11 -13.58 -4.67
CA LYS A 300 -26.14 -14.39 -5.43
C LYS A 300 -25.20 -15.21 -4.52
N LEU A 301 -24.64 -14.62 -3.47
CA LEU A 301 -23.65 -15.30 -2.62
C LEU A 301 -24.26 -16.40 -1.74
N ARG A 302 -25.59 -16.39 -1.52
CA ARG A 302 -26.29 -17.49 -0.83
C ARG A 302 -26.42 -18.75 -1.68
N GLU A 303 -26.39 -18.61 -3.01
CA GLU A 303 -26.50 -19.71 -3.95
C GLU A 303 -25.15 -20.38 -4.24
N VAL A 304 -24.04 -19.72 -3.88
CA VAL A 304 -22.69 -20.25 -4.09
C VAL A 304 -22.42 -21.43 -3.16
N THR A 305 -21.95 -22.53 -3.74
CA THR A 305 -21.45 -23.68 -2.97
C THR A 305 -20.13 -23.31 -2.33
N GLN A 306 -20.10 -23.12 -1.01
CA GLN A 306 -18.90 -22.70 -0.30
C GLN A 306 -17.91 -23.85 -0.13
N ALA A 307 -16.63 -23.61 -0.45
CA ALA A 307 -15.54 -24.56 -0.17
C ALA A 307 -15.27 -24.71 1.32
N SER A 308 -15.44 -23.62 2.09
CA SER A 308 -15.28 -23.61 3.55
C SER A 308 -16.64 -23.61 4.23
N ALA A 309 -16.92 -24.65 5.01
CA ALA A 309 -18.18 -24.76 5.77
C ALA A 309 -18.34 -23.69 6.87
N ASN A 310 -17.25 -23.05 7.27
CA ASN A 310 -17.21 -22.07 8.36
C ASN A 310 -17.04 -20.62 7.87
N ALA A 311 -17.03 -20.39 6.55
CA ALA A 311 -16.88 -19.05 6.01
C ALA A 311 -18.12 -18.21 6.35
N SER A 312 -17.90 -17.04 6.95
CA SER A 312 -18.95 -16.05 7.18
C SER A 312 -18.93 -14.98 6.09
N VAL A 313 -20.11 -14.55 5.62
CA VAL A 313 -20.25 -13.42 4.71
C VAL A 313 -20.81 -12.23 5.49
N LYS A 314 -20.02 -11.17 5.61
CA LYS A 314 -20.38 -9.94 6.32
C LYS A 314 -20.63 -8.79 5.35
N TYR A 315 -21.59 -7.95 5.71
CA TYR A 315 -21.94 -6.74 4.98
C TYR A 315 -21.81 -5.58 5.96
N ILE A 316 -20.93 -4.63 5.66
CA ILE A 316 -20.58 -3.53 6.57
C ILE A 316 -20.87 -2.21 5.86
N ILE A 317 -21.59 -1.33 6.56
CA ILE A 317 -21.67 0.09 6.24
C ILE A 317 -20.63 0.78 7.11
N GLY A 318 -19.54 1.22 6.47
CA GLY A 318 -18.38 1.81 7.15
C GLY A 318 -18.23 3.28 6.79
N LEU A 319 -17.75 4.09 7.74
CA LEU A 319 -17.12 5.37 7.43
C LEU A 319 -15.68 5.09 6.98
N ARG A 320 -15.18 5.82 5.96
CA ARG A 320 -13.81 5.66 5.44
C ARG A 320 -12.75 5.69 6.56
N ASP A 321 -12.35 4.52 7.06
CA ASP A 321 -11.18 4.40 7.93
C ASP A 321 -9.99 3.81 7.16
N CYS A 322 -9.20 4.73 6.58
CA CYS A 322 -7.93 4.43 5.92
C CYS A 322 -6.86 3.87 6.89
N ASN A 323 -7.07 3.98 8.21
CA ASN A 323 -6.08 3.61 9.23
C ASN A 323 -6.11 2.13 9.67
N SER A 324 -7.02 1.32 9.13
CA SER A 324 -7.19 -0.08 9.55
C SER A 324 -5.99 -0.99 9.25
N PHE A 325 -5.12 -0.65 8.29
CA PHE A 325 -3.96 -1.48 7.93
C PHE A 325 -2.87 -1.54 9.05
N PHE A 326 -2.85 -0.57 9.96
CA PHE A 326 -1.92 -0.54 11.11
C PHE A 326 -2.60 -0.72 12.47
N SER A 327 -3.91 -1.02 12.50
CA SER A 327 -4.65 -1.06 13.77
C SER A 327 -4.41 -2.32 14.61
N ASP A 328 -3.60 -3.28 14.14
CA ASP A 328 -3.22 -4.45 14.93
C ASP A 328 -1.71 -4.44 15.25
N GLY A 329 -1.41 -4.15 16.52
CA GLY A 329 -0.07 -4.27 17.11
C GLY A 329 0.11 -3.44 18.37
N GLY A 330 -0.54 -3.86 19.47
CA GLY A 330 -0.06 -3.54 20.83
C GLY A 330 1.13 -4.41 21.21
#